data_AF-A0A9E8MU35-F1
#
_entry.id   AF-A0A9E8MU35-F1
#
_cell.length_a   1.000
_cell.length_b   1.000
_cell.length_c   1.000
_cell.angle_alpha   90.00
_cell.angle_beta   90.00
_cell.angle_gamma   90.00
#
_symmetry.space_group_name_H-M   'P 1'
#
loop_
_entity.id
_entity.type
_entity.pdbx_description
1 polymer ?
#
loop_
_entity_poly.entity_id
_entity_poly.type
_entity_poly.pdbx_seq_one_letter_code
_entity_poly.pdbx_strand_id
1 'polypeptide(L)'
;MTVSETISFNIKKDEVLYGGGARALGMNRRGHRLQLYNKAHYGYENRSELMNFTLPIVVSSNKYMVHFDNAPIGFLDLDSNRNNTLIYETISGRKTYQIVVGDSWLDLIKNYTQLTGRQPLPPRWAFGNFASRFGYHSQAETEATIAKFKEEQIPVDAVILDLYWFGKEIQGTMGNPEVYKDSFPDFKGMTSKLKQHGVKTIAITEPFVLTTSKRWKEAVDHDILAKDSIGNPFRYDFYFGNTGLVDIYSPKGKAWFQNVYKEMAGLGIAGVWGDLGEPKYIHLSYYTQQELPMRFIIFMVTTGRA
;
A
#
# COMPACT_ATOMS: atom_id res chain seq x y z
N MET A 1 16.63 -15.95 21.17
CA MET A 1 15.18 -16.29 21.18
C MET A 1 14.43 -14.99 21.32
N THR A 2 13.73 -14.54 20.29
CA THR A 2 12.85 -13.37 20.39
C THR A 2 11.67 -13.78 21.27
N VAL A 3 11.49 -13.13 22.41
CA VAL A 3 10.33 -13.33 23.27
C VAL A 3 9.11 -12.83 22.50
N SER A 4 8.18 -13.72 22.15
CA SER A 4 6.89 -13.32 21.57
C SER A 4 5.89 -13.05 22.69
N GLU A 5 5.22 -11.92 22.62
CA GLU A 5 4.16 -11.56 23.55
C GLU A 5 2.81 -12.02 23.01
N THR A 6 1.92 -12.48 23.89
CA THR A 6 0.71 -13.20 23.47
C THR A 6 -0.54 -12.68 24.18
N ILE A 7 -1.65 -12.56 23.44
CA ILE A 7 -3.02 -12.36 23.94
C ILE A 7 -3.85 -13.55 23.48
N SER A 8 -4.60 -14.18 24.38
CA SER A 8 -5.42 -15.36 24.09
C SER A 8 -6.88 -15.16 24.52
N PHE A 9 -7.80 -15.67 23.70
CA PHE A 9 -9.23 -15.68 23.95
C PHE A 9 -9.78 -17.09 23.78
N ASN A 10 -10.78 -17.44 24.59
CA ASN A 10 -11.61 -18.61 24.34
C ASN A 10 -12.63 -18.28 23.25
N ILE A 11 -12.86 -19.21 22.33
CA ILE A 11 -13.90 -19.13 21.30
C ILE A 11 -14.86 -20.30 21.42
N LYS A 12 -16.07 -20.23 20.85
CA LYS A 12 -16.96 -21.40 20.83
C LYS A 12 -16.52 -22.44 19.80
N LYS A 13 -16.93 -23.69 20.00
CA LYS A 13 -16.56 -24.85 19.16
C LYS A 13 -17.02 -24.74 17.71
N ASP A 14 -18.10 -24.03 17.48
CA ASP A 14 -18.81 -23.92 16.20
C ASP A 14 -18.62 -22.55 15.51
N GLU A 15 -17.79 -21.66 16.08
CA GLU A 15 -17.52 -20.37 15.44
C GLU A 15 -16.78 -20.53 14.11
N VAL A 16 -17.26 -19.79 13.12
CA VAL A 16 -16.53 -19.49 11.89
C VAL A 16 -15.76 -18.20 12.12
N LEU A 17 -14.46 -18.22 11.80
CA LEU A 17 -13.58 -17.07 11.98
C LEU A 17 -13.16 -16.52 10.61
N TYR A 18 -13.42 -15.25 10.34
CA TYR A 18 -12.98 -14.50 9.16
C TYR A 18 -11.91 -13.47 9.56
N GLY A 19 -11.30 -12.82 8.57
CA GLY A 19 -10.31 -11.76 8.81
C GLY A 19 -8.90 -12.15 8.36
N GLY A 20 -7.89 -11.55 8.99
CA GLY A 20 -6.48 -11.72 8.63
C GLY A 20 -6.02 -10.93 7.39
N GLY A 21 -6.91 -10.19 6.73
CA GLY A 21 -6.64 -9.41 5.52
C GLY A 21 -6.73 -10.22 4.22
N ALA A 22 -5.94 -9.84 3.22
CA ALA A 22 -5.86 -10.52 1.93
C ALA A 22 -5.22 -11.91 2.12
N ARG A 23 -6.00 -12.97 1.85
CA ARG A 23 -5.61 -14.38 1.91
C ARG A 23 -6.44 -15.18 0.91
N ALA A 24 -5.87 -16.21 0.31
CA ALA A 24 -6.58 -17.19 -0.51
C ALA A 24 -6.56 -18.56 0.20
N LEU A 25 -7.48 -18.76 1.15
CA LEU A 25 -7.57 -19.97 2.00
C LEU A 25 -9.00 -20.49 2.20
N GLY A 26 -9.98 -19.93 1.49
CA GLY A 26 -11.40 -20.09 1.82
C GLY A 26 -11.88 -19.09 2.87
N MET A 27 -13.21 -19.00 3.06
CA MET A 27 -13.78 -17.94 3.89
C MET A 27 -13.67 -18.18 5.40
N ASN A 28 -13.73 -19.43 5.84
CA ASN A 28 -13.45 -19.79 7.22
C ASN A 28 -11.93 -19.92 7.41
N ARG A 29 -11.34 -19.04 8.20
CA ARG A 29 -9.91 -18.99 8.52
C ARG A 29 -9.60 -19.76 9.80
N ARG A 30 -10.60 -20.33 10.49
CA ARG A 30 -10.38 -21.20 11.64
C ARG A 30 -9.56 -22.43 11.25
N GLY A 31 -8.60 -22.82 12.09
CA GLY A 31 -7.62 -23.87 11.85
C GLY A 31 -6.29 -23.36 11.27
N HIS A 32 -6.15 -22.06 11.00
CA HIS A 32 -4.92 -21.48 10.46
C HIS A 32 -4.19 -20.59 11.48
N ARG A 33 -2.86 -20.61 11.42
CA ARG A 33 -1.99 -19.60 12.05
C ARG A 33 -1.40 -18.68 10.99
N LEU A 34 -1.88 -17.46 10.92
CA LEU A 34 -1.62 -16.51 9.83
C LEU A 34 -0.61 -15.45 10.25
N GLN A 35 0.45 -15.26 9.46
CA GLN A 35 1.43 -14.21 9.73
C GLN A 35 0.85 -12.82 9.46
N LEU A 36 1.07 -11.88 10.37
CA LEU A 36 0.77 -10.45 10.23
C LEU A 36 2.07 -9.73 9.87
N TYR A 37 2.35 -9.71 8.58
CA TYR A 37 3.50 -9.05 7.97
C TYR A 37 3.21 -8.84 6.49
N ASN A 38 2.97 -7.61 6.06
CA ASN A 38 2.70 -7.31 4.65
C ASN A 38 3.86 -7.80 3.79
N LYS A 39 3.57 -8.65 2.79
CA LYS A 39 4.59 -9.20 1.90
C LYS A 39 4.00 -9.56 0.55
N ALA A 40 4.62 -9.07 -0.52
CA ALA A 40 4.22 -9.42 -1.88
C ALA A 40 4.32 -10.94 -2.09
N HIS A 41 3.28 -11.51 -2.70
CA HIS A 41 3.26 -12.88 -3.19
C HIS A 41 3.02 -12.85 -4.69
N TYR A 42 4.11 -12.77 -5.46
CA TYR A 42 4.03 -12.63 -6.91
C TYR A 42 3.53 -13.92 -7.56
N GLY A 43 2.59 -13.81 -8.51
CA GLY A 43 2.06 -14.96 -9.23
C GLY A 43 1.19 -15.90 -8.39
N TYR A 44 0.61 -15.41 -7.29
CA TYR A 44 -0.35 -16.22 -6.53
C TYR A 44 -1.56 -16.58 -7.40
N GLU A 45 -2.07 -17.79 -7.23
CA GLU A 45 -3.26 -18.27 -7.93
C GLU A 45 -4.43 -18.44 -6.94
N ASN A 46 -4.82 -19.68 -6.65
CA ASN A 46 -5.96 -20.00 -5.79
C ASN A 46 -5.59 -20.22 -4.32
N ARG A 47 -4.30 -20.15 -3.96
CA ARG A 47 -3.83 -20.36 -2.58
C ARG A 47 -2.75 -19.38 -2.16
N SER A 48 -2.96 -18.72 -1.02
CA SER A 48 -1.95 -17.86 -0.39
C SER A 48 -2.27 -17.60 1.07
N GLU A 49 -1.32 -17.99 1.93
CA GLU A 49 -1.39 -17.76 3.37
C GLU A 49 -0.88 -16.39 3.78
N LEU A 50 -0.10 -15.68 2.94
CA LEU A 50 0.44 -14.37 3.22
C LEU A 50 0.54 -13.55 1.92
N MET A 51 -0.02 -12.34 1.96
CA MET A 51 -0.11 -11.44 0.83
C MET A 51 0.26 -10.00 1.23
N ASN A 52 0.15 -9.09 0.27
CA ASN A 52 0.54 -7.70 0.36
C ASN A 52 -0.22 -6.89 1.44
N PHE A 53 -1.43 -7.31 1.81
CA PHE A 53 -2.26 -6.53 2.72
C PHE A 53 -2.83 -7.41 3.85
N THR A 54 -2.11 -7.48 4.95
CA THR A 54 -2.59 -8.16 6.17
C THR A 54 -3.42 -7.21 7.03
N LEU A 55 -4.42 -7.74 7.71
CA LEU A 55 -5.21 -7.00 8.70
C LEU A 55 -5.18 -7.75 10.02
N PRO A 56 -4.81 -7.10 11.14
CA PRO A 56 -4.81 -7.70 12.46
C PRO A 56 -6.24 -7.73 13.04
N ILE A 57 -7.16 -8.36 12.31
CA ILE A 57 -8.61 -8.38 12.59
C ILE A 57 -9.11 -9.81 12.52
N VAL A 58 -9.95 -10.20 13.50
CA VAL A 58 -10.80 -11.39 13.46
C VAL A 58 -12.24 -10.95 13.45
N VAL A 59 -13.07 -11.56 12.61
CA VAL A 59 -14.52 -11.43 12.63
C VAL A 59 -15.12 -12.79 12.90
N SER A 60 -16.01 -12.92 13.87
CA SER A 60 -16.66 -14.19 14.20
C SER A 60 -18.07 -14.28 13.61
N SER A 61 -18.53 -15.50 13.29
CA SER A 61 -19.95 -15.80 12.99
C SER A 61 -20.91 -15.36 14.10
N ASN A 62 -20.41 -15.17 15.33
CA ASN A 62 -21.17 -14.64 16.46
C ASN A 62 -21.30 -13.10 16.44
N LYS A 63 -20.97 -12.44 15.32
CA LYS A 63 -21.13 -10.99 15.07
C LYS A 63 -20.36 -10.11 16.05
N TYR A 64 -19.16 -10.54 16.41
CA TYR A 64 -18.16 -9.69 17.02
C TYR A 64 -16.90 -9.64 16.15
N MET A 65 -16.13 -8.59 16.33
CA MET A 65 -14.83 -8.39 15.72
C MET A 65 -13.80 -8.09 16.81
N VAL A 66 -12.62 -8.69 16.71
CA VAL A 66 -11.45 -8.31 17.51
C VAL A 66 -10.46 -7.62 16.58
N HIS A 67 -10.19 -6.35 16.82
CA HIS A 67 -9.18 -5.57 16.13
C HIS A 67 -7.98 -5.42 17.06
N PHE A 68 -6.83 -5.97 16.68
CA PHE A 68 -5.57 -5.80 17.40
C PHE A 68 -4.86 -4.57 16.85
N ASP A 69 -4.84 -3.49 17.64
CA ASP A 69 -4.28 -2.20 17.24
C ASP A 69 -2.78 -2.17 17.52
N ASN A 70 -2.05 -2.91 16.69
CA ASN A 70 -0.61 -3.04 16.80
C ASN A 70 0.03 -3.25 15.43
N ALA A 71 1.12 -2.55 15.16
CA ALA A 71 1.79 -2.51 13.86
C ALA A 71 2.95 -3.51 13.66
N PRO A 72 3.73 -3.88 14.69
CA PRO A 72 4.82 -4.84 14.56
C PRO A 72 4.40 -6.22 14.04
N ILE A 73 5.40 -6.97 13.58
CA ILE A 73 5.23 -8.32 13.05
C ILE A 73 4.62 -9.23 14.11
N GLY A 74 3.65 -10.02 13.68
CA GLY A 74 2.95 -10.92 14.56
C GLY A 74 2.34 -12.12 13.87
N PHE A 75 1.53 -12.85 14.63
CA PHE A 75 0.70 -13.93 14.13
C PHE A 75 -0.72 -13.83 14.69
N LEU A 76 -1.66 -14.29 13.88
CA LEU A 76 -3.04 -14.50 14.26
C LEU A 76 -3.32 -16.01 14.15
N ASP A 77 -3.32 -16.70 15.28
CA ASP A 77 -3.68 -18.11 15.36
C ASP A 77 -5.18 -18.24 15.62
N LEU A 78 -5.90 -18.65 14.58
CA LEU A 78 -7.35 -18.85 14.59
C LEU A 78 -7.66 -20.31 14.91
N ASP A 79 -7.25 -20.80 16.07
CA ASP A 79 -7.50 -22.18 16.53
C ASP A 79 -6.80 -23.28 15.71
N SER A 80 -5.55 -23.06 15.32
CA SER A 80 -4.73 -24.05 14.58
C SER A 80 -4.55 -25.37 15.34
N ASN A 81 -4.48 -25.30 16.67
CA ASN A 81 -4.36 -26.45 17.56
C ASN A 81 -5.71 -27.12 17.89
N ARG A 82 -6.84 -26.59 17.39
CA ARG A 82 -8.20 -27.14 17.59
C ARG A 82 -8.59 -27.30 19.07
N ASN A 83 -8.16 -26.37 19.90
CA ASN A 83 -8.44 -26.32 21.34
C ASN A 83 -9.40 -25.18 21.73
N ASN A 84 -10.07 -24.58 20.74
CA ASN A 84 -11.00 -23.46 20.88
C ASN A 84 -10.31 -22.19 21.42
N THR A 85 -9.14 -21.86 20.89
CA THR A 85 -8.42 -20.63 21.24
C THR A 85 -8.19 -19.73 20.03
N LEU A 86 -8.34 -18.42 20.24
CA LEU A 86 -7.84 -17.38 19.34
C LEU A 86 -6.63 -16.74 20.00
N ILE A 87 -5.49 -16.75 19.31
CA ILE A 87 -4.23 -16.23 19.84
C ILE A 87 -3.69 -15.15 18.92
N TYR A 88 -3.35 -14.00 19.49
CA TYR A 88 -2.58 -12.95 18.84
C TYR A 88 -1.18 -12.91 19.43
N GLU A 89 -0.17 -12.98 18.57
CA GLU A 89 1.24 -12.93 18.93
C GLU A 89 1.90 -11.71 18.28
N THR A 90 2.82 -11.06 18.97
CA THR A 90 3.63 -9.97 18.42
C THR A 90 5.05 -9.97 18.96
N ILE A 91 5.99 -9.45 18.17
CA ILE A 91 7.39 -9.28 18.60
C ILE A 91 7.61 -8.02 19.46
N SER A 92 6.71 -7.03 19.38
CA SER A 92 6.78 -5.77 20.13
C SER A 92 5.47 -4.96 20.02
N GLY A 93 5.50 -3.72 20.51
CA GLY A 93 4.43 -2.73 20.34
C GLY A 93 3.36 -2.78 21.42
N ARG A 94 2.29 -2.00 21.22
CA ARG A 94 1.20 -1.88 22.18
C ARG A 94 0.27 -3.09 22.11
N LYS A 95 0.06 -3.72 23.26
CA LYS A 95 -0.91 -4.81 23.46
C LYS A 95 -2.33 -4.27 23.64
N THR A 96 -2.82 -3.52 22.65
CA THR A 96 -4.16 -2.94 22.65
C THR A 96 -5.04 -3.69 21.66
N TYR A 97 -6.25 -4.04 22.08
CA TYR A 97 -7.27 -4.60 21.20
C TYR A 97 -8.61 -3.94 21.49
N GLN A 98 -9.48 -3.92 20.49
CA GLN A 98 -10.87 -3.51 20.63
C GLN A 98 -11.80 -4.65 20.24
N ILE A 99 -12.82 -4.88 21.05
CA ILE A 99 -13.93 -5.76 20.72
C ILE A 99 -15.06 -4.88 20.19
N VAL A 100 -15.44 -5.10 18.94
CA VAL A 100 -16.57 -4.45 18.30
C VAL A 100 -17.69 -5.48 18.15
N VAL A 101 -18.92 -5.11 18.52
CA VAL A 101 -20.08 -5.99 18.47
C VAL A 101 -21.17 -5.38 17.60
N GLY A 102 -22.09 -6.20 17.10
CA GLY A 102 -23.30 -5.73 16.42
C GLY A 102 -24.39 -6.80 16.41
N ASP A 103 -25.65 -6.37 16.42
CA ASP A 103 -26.81 -7.27 16.36
C ASP A 103 -26.99 -7.88 14.95
N SER A 104 -26.46 -7.18 13.94
CA SER A 104 -26.39 -7.61 12.55
C SER A 104 -24.98 -7.42 11.96
N TRP A 105 -24.72 -8.03 10.80
CA TRP A 105 -23.47 -7.83 10.06
C TRP A 105 -23.27 -6.36 9.65
N LEU A 106 -24.36 -5.66 9.31
CA LEU A 106 -24.31 -4.25 8.94
C LEU A 106 -23.96 -3.37 10.15
N ASP A 107 -24.54 -3.65 11.31
CA ASP A 107 -24.23 -2.92 12.55
C ASP A 107 -22.79 -3.15 12.99
N LEU A 108 -22.28 -4.38 12.87
CA LEU A 108 -20.89 -4.69 13.18
C LEU A 108 -19.93 -3.84 12.34
N ILE A 109 -20.14 -3.75 11.02
CA ILE A 109 -19.30 -2.95 10.13
C ILE A 109 -19.51 -1.44 10.38
N LYS A 110 -20.74 -1.00 10.66
CA LYS A 110 -21.03 0.40 11.02
C LYS A 110 -20.30 0.83 12.28
N ASN A 111 -20.29 -0.01 13.31
CA ASN A 111 -19.61 0.24 14.58
C ASN A 111 -18.09 0.21 14.40
N TYR A 112 -17.56 -0.74 13.63
CA TYR A 112 -16.14 -0.81 13.33
C TYR A 112 -15.65 0.44 12.58
N THR A 113 -16.34 0.84 11.51
CA THR A 113 -15.98 2.03 10.72
C THR A 113 -16.25 3.35 11.45
N GLN A 114 -17.11 3.36 12.47
CA GLN A 114 -17.23 4.51 13.38
C GLN A 114 -15.98 4.68 14.24
N LEU A 115 -15.35 3.58 14.66
CA LEU A 115 -14.12 3.58 15.46
C LEU A 115 -12.88 3.88 14.59
N THR A 116 -12.76 3.23 13.43
CA THR A 116 -11.52 3.22 12.64
C THR A 116 -11.51 4.23 11.49
N GLY A 117 -12.65 4.85 11.20
CA GLY A 117 -12.83 5.83 10.14
C GLY A 117 -13.70 5.31 9.00
N ARG A 118 -14.44 6.24 8.38
CA ARG A 118 -15.26 5.96 7.19
C ARG A 118 -14.55 6.45 5.95
N GLN A 119 -14.52 5.61 4.92
CA GLN A 119 -14.01 5.98 3.60
C GLN A 119 -14.81 7.17 3.06
N PRO A 120 -14.18 8.31 2.73
CA PRO A 120 -14.85 9.40 2.01
C PRO A 120 -15.34 8.90 0.65
N LEU A 121 -16.44 9.47 0.16
CA LEU A 121 -16.98 9.11 -1.15
C LEU A 121 -15.92 9.37 -2.24
N PRO A 122 -15.46 8.33 -2.98
CA PRO A 122 -14.53 8.53 -4.08
C PRO A 122 -15.15 9.40 -5.18
N PRO A 123 -14.36 10.13 -5.98
CA PRO A 123 -14.92 10.84 -7.12
C PRO A 123 -15.51 9.84 -8.12
N ARG A 124 -16.58 10.25 -8.79
CA ARG A 124 -17.37 9.35 -9.66
C ARG A 124 -16.55 8.61 -10.71
N TRP A 125 -15.52 9.24 -11.28
CA TRP A 125 -14.65 8.64 -12.30
C TRP A 125 -13.85 7.44 -11.77
N ALA A 126 -13.69 7.29 -10.45
CA ALA A 126 -13.04 6.14 -9.84
C ALA A 126 -13.82 4.82 -10.04
N PHE A 127 -15.10 4.91 -10.40
CA PHE A 127 -15.96 3.76 -10.74
C PHE A 127 -16.06 3.53 -12.25
N GLY A 128 -15.33 4.31 -13.06
CA GLY A 128 -15.29 4.20 -14.51
C GLY A 128 -14.31 3.14 -15.01
N ASN A 129 -14.04 3.16 -16.31
CA ASN A 129 -13.10 2.24 -16.93
C ASN A 129 -11.67 2.83 -17.00
N PHE A 130 -10.66 2.00 -16.76
CA PHE A 130 -9.26 2.43 -16.64
C PHE A 130 -8.39 1.75 -17.69
N ALA A 131 -7.63 2.54 -18.44
CA ALA A 131 -6.56 2.03 -19.30
C ALA A 131 -5.28 1.89 -18.47
N SER A 132 -4.78 0.66 -18.32
CA SER A 132 -3.57 0.37 -17.55
C SER A 132 -2.79 -0.78 -18.15
N ARG A 133 -1.48 -0.76 -17.97
CA ARG A 133 -0.51 -1.82 -18.25
C ARG A 133 0.78 -1.49 -17.52
N PHE A 134 1.67 -2.46 -17.38
CA PHE A 134 3.08 -2.24 -17.03
C PHE A 134 3.91 -2.38 -18.32
N GLY A 135 4.23 -1.31 -19.03
CA GLY A 135 3.82 0.08 -18.86
C GLY A 135 3.70 0.78 -20.21
N TYR A 136 3.23 2.03 -20.21
CA TYR A 136 3.29 2.89 -21.40
C TYR A 136 4.68 3.53 -21.48
N HIS A 137 5.41 3.33 -22.58
CA HIS A 137 6.81 3.73 -22.70
C HIS A 137 6.99 5.15 -23.25
N SER A 138 5.91 5.81 -23.67
CA SER A 138 5.94 7.18 -24.18
C SER A 138 4.59 7.90 -24.09
N GLN A 139 4.65 9.23 -24.21
CA GLN A 139 3.47 10.08 -24.41
C GLN A 139 2.67 9.65 -25.65
N ALA A 140 3.35 9.37 -26.77
CA ALA A 140 2.70 8.94 -28.01
C ALA A 140 1.92 7.62 -27.83
N GLU A 141 2.51 6.63 -27.15
CA GLU A 141 1.83 5.36 -26.86
C GLU A 141 0.60 5.55 -25.97
N THR A 142 0.70 6.42 -24.97
CA THR A 142 -0.40 6.77 -24.06
C THR A 142 -1.54 7.42 -24.83
N GLU A 143 -1.25 8.44 -25.63
CA GLU A 143 -2.27 9.14 -26.43
C GLU A 143 -2.90 8.23 -27.48
N ALA A 144 -2.11 7.39 -28.15
CA ALA A 144 -2.61 6.42 -29.13
C ALA A 144 -3.54 5.40 -28.49
N THR A 145 -3.23 4.92 -27.29
CA THR A 145 -4.10 3.99 -26.55
C THR A 145 -5.45 4.63 -26.25
N ILE A 146 -5.47 5.86 -25.73
CA ILE A 146 -6.72 6.56 -25.43
C ILE A 146 -7.49 6.94 -26.70
N ALA A 147 -6.80 7.27 -27.79
CA ALA A 147 -7.44 7.45 -29.09
C ALA A 147 -8.15 6.16 -29.54
N LYS A 148 -7.52 5.00 -29.35
CA LYS A 148 -8.11 3.71 -29.72
C LYS A 148 -9.35 3.35 -28.90
N PHE A 149 -9.35 3.62 -27.58
CA PHE A 149 -10.57 3.48 -26.75
C PHE A 149 -11.75 4.27 -27.34
N LYS A 150 -11.50 5.52 -27.79
CA LYS A 150 -12.54 6.36 -28.40
C LYS A 150 -12.99 5.86 -29.77
N GLU A 151 -12.03 5.46 -30.62
CA GLU A 151 -12.30 4.90 -31.95
C GLU A 151 -13.19 3.65 -31.85
N GLU A 152 -12.89 2.76 -30.90
CA GLU A 152 -13.64 1.53 -30.64
C GLU A 152 -14.91 1.75 -29.79
N GLN A 153 -15.24 3.01 -29.47
CA GLN A 153 -16.40 3.39 -28.65
C GLN A 153 -16.43 2.71 -27.26
N ILE A 154 -15.26 2.40 -26.70
CA ILE A 154 -15.11 1.84 -25.36
C ILE A 154 -14.96 3.01 -24.37
N PRO A 155 -15.82 3.12 -23.34
CA PRO A 155 -15.67 4.15 -22.31
C PRO A 155 -14.30 4.09 -21.63
N VAL A 156 -13.71 5.24 -21.31
CA VAL A 156 -12.47 5.34 -20.54
C VAL A 156 -12.49 6.63 -19.71
N ASP A 157 -12.31 6.48 -18.39
CA ASP A 157 -12.33 7.58 -17.42
C ASP A 157 -10.93 7.96 -16.96
N ALA A 158 -9.98 7.02 -16.99
CA ALA A 158 -8.61 7.27 -16.57
C ALA A 158 -7.58 6.41 -17.32
N VAL A 159 -6.35 6.92 -17.39
CA VAL A 159 -5.14 6.18 -17.79
C VAL A 159 -4.16 6.14 -16.61
N ILE A 160 -3.57 4.97 -16.36
CA ILE A 160 -2.55 4.77 -15.33
C ILE A 160 -1.19 4.67 -16.02
N LEU A 161 -0.27 5.56 -15.64
CA LEU A 161 1.12 5.54 -16.05
C LEU A 161 1.97 4.83 -15.01
N ASP A 162 2.49 3.66 -15.39
CA ASP A 162 3.49 2.89 -14.65
C ASP A 162 4.88 3.56 -14.75
N LEU A 163 5.90 2.95 -14.14
CA LEU A 163 7.23 3.51 -13.82
C LEU A 163 7.98 4.18 -14.98
N TYR A 164 7.60 3.91 -16.23
CA TYR A 164 8.25 4.51 -17.39
C TYR A 164 8.01 6.02 -17.53
N TRP A 165 7.06 6.59 -16.77
CA TRP A 165 6.85 8.04 -16.77
C TRP A 165 8.03 8.83 -16.17
N PHE A 166 8.85 8.19 -15.33
CA PHE A 166 10.05 8.78 -14.73
C PHE A 166 11.38 8.10 -15.12
N GLY A 167 11.34 7.16 -16.06
CA GLY A 167 12.55 6.47 -16.52
C GLY A 167 12.32 5.62 -17.77
N LYS A 168 13.39 5.28 -18.49
CA LYS A 168 13.31 4.37 -19.65
C LYS A 168 13.41 2.90 -19.27
N GLU A 169 14.19 2.62 -18.24
CA GLU A 169 14.48 1.28 -17.75
C GLU A 169 13.72 1.01 -16.46
N ILE A 170 13.42 -0.27 -16.23
CA ILE A 170 12.79 -0.73 -14.97
C ILE A 170 13.72 -0.44 -13.78
N GLN A 171 15.03 -0.63 -13.95
CA GLN A 171 16.03 -0.47 -12.89
C GLN A 171 16.70 0.91 -12.95
N GLY A 172 17.14 1.41 -11.79
CA GLY A 172 18.03 2.58 -11.68
C GLY A 172 17.35 3.96 -11.67
N THR A 173 16.04 4.04 -11.93
CA THR A 173 15.32 5.33 -12.07
C THR A 173 14.28 5.59 -10.96
N MET A 174 13.92 4.57 -10.18
CA MET A 174 12.95 4.68 -9.08
C MET A 174 13.37 5.73 -8.04
N GLY A 175 12.41 6.55 -7.62
CA GLY A 175 12.64 7.69 -6.73
C GLY A 175 13.03 8.99 -7.44
N ASN A 176 12.95 9.04 -8.77
CA ASN A 176 12.88 10.30 -9.52
C ASN A 176 11.40 10.66 -9.71
N PRO A 177 10.78 11.58 -8.96
CA PRO A 177 9.46 12.09 -9.30
C PRO A 177 9.52 13.13 -10.43
N GLU A 178 10.42 12.92 -11.40
CA GLU A 178 10.63 13.82 -12.54
C GLU A 178 10.19 13.10 -13.81
N VAL A 179 9.40 13.78 -14.64
CA VAL A 179 8.99 13.28 -15.94
C VAL A 179 10.22 12.99 -16.79
N TYR A 180 10.31 11.77 -17.33
CA TYR A 180 11.35 11.41 -18.28
C TYR A 180 11.07 12.05 -19.65
N LYS A 181 11.67 13.22 -19.88
CA LYS A 181 11.36 14.12 -21.01
C LYS A 181 11.61 13.52 -22.39
N ASP A 182 12.52 12.57 -22.53
CA ASP A 182 12.77 11.94 -23.83
C ASP A 182 11.54 11.13 -24.30
N SER A 183 10.87 10.43 -23.37
CA SER A 183 9.66 9.65 -23.64
C SER A 183 8.37 10.47 -23.50
N PHE A 184 8.37 11.47 -22.62
CA PHE A 184 7.23 12.32 -22.29
C PHE A 184 7.57 13.81 -22.44
N PRO A 185 7.84 14.29 -23.66
CA PRO A 185 8.35 15.64 -23.91
C PRO A 185 7.40 16.73 -23.42
N ASP A 186 6.09 16.56 -23.68
CA ASP A 186 5.03 17.49 -23.28
C ASP A 186 3.99 16.82 -22.37
N PHE A 187 4.45 16.32 -21.23
CA PHE A 187 3.59 15.65 -20.25
C PHE A 187 2.41 16.52 -19.77
N LYS A 188 2.63 17.83 -19.56
CA LYS A 188 1.53 18.74 -19.15
C LYS A 188 0.51 18.95 -20.27
N GLY A 189 0.96 19.07 -21.52
CA GLY A 189 0.06 19.12 -22.67
C GLY A 189 -0.73 17.83 -22.82
N MET A 190 -0.08 16.67 -22.66
CA MET A 190 -0.73 15.36 -22.68
C MET A 190 -1.83 15.26 -21.62
N THR A 191 -1.51 15.51 -20.33
CA THR A 191 -2.52 15.43 -19.25
C THR A 191 -3.67 16.43 -19.46
N SER A 192 -3.36 17.63 -19.97
CA SER A 192 -4.38 18.65 -20.29
C SER A 192 -5.30 18.20 -21.43
N LYS A 193 -4.74 17.66 -22.51
CA LYS A 193 -5.49 17.13 -23.66
C LYS A 193 -6.38 15.95 -23.24
N LEU A 194 -5.85 15.01 -22.47
CA LEU A 194 -6.62 13.89 -21.93
C LEU A 194 -7.78 14.38 -21.06
N LYS A 195 -7.52 15.34 -20.17
CA LYS A 195 -8.54 15.94 -19.29
C LYS A 195 -9.65 16.64 -20.07
N GLN A 196 -9.33 17.36 -21.15
CA GLN A 196 -10.33 17.99 -22.04
C GLN A 196 -11.28 16.96 -22.65
N HIS A 197 -10.83 15.73 -22.82
CA HIS A 197 -11.63 14.62 -23.29
C HIS A 197 -12.24 13.75 -22.17
N GLY A 198 -12.30 14.26 -20.94
CA GLY A 198 -12.87 13.55 -19.80
C GLY A 198 -11.93 12.54 -19.13
N VAL A 199 -10.80 12.19 -19.74
CA VAL A 199 -9.87 11.18 -19.25
C VAL A 199 -8.89 11.75 -18.22
N LYS A 200 -8.78 11.11 -17.06
CA LYS A 200 -7.86 11.47 -15.98
C LYS A 200 -6.52 10.76 -16.13
N THR A 201 -5.43 11.39 -15.72
CA THR A 201 -4.12 10.73 -15.64
C THR A 201 -3.82 10.37 -14.19
N ILE A 202 -3.46 9.11 -13.96
CA ILE A 202 -2.88 8.61 -12.73
C ILE A 202 -1.43 8.24 -13.00
N ALA A 203 -0.54 8.49 -12.03
CA ALA A 203 0.85 8.08 -12.13
C ALA A 203 1.30 7.32 -10.88
N ILE A 204 2.14 6.30 -11.08
CA ILE A 204 2.72 5.50 -10.01
C ILE A 204 3.77 6.30 -9.21
N THR A 205 3.87 5.99 -7.92
CA THR A 205 4.96 6.39 -7.03
C THR A 205 5.26 5.26 -6.05
N GLU A 206 6.53 5.12 -5.69
CA GLU A 206 7.01 4.14 -4.72
C GLU A 206 7.65 4.85 -3.51
N PRO A 207 7.74 4.20 -2.34
CA PRO A 207 8.31 4.81 -1.14
C PRO A 207 9.86 4.86 -1.14
N PHE A 208 10.48 4.57 -2.28
CA PHE A 208 11.92 4.31 -2.38
C PHE A 208 12.66 5.39 -3.15
N VAL A 209 13.91 5.63 -2.76
CA VAL A 209 14.85 6.49 -3.50
C VAL A 209 16.11 5.68 -3.77
N LEU A 210 16.40 5.39 -5.04
CA LEU A 210 17.62 4.69 -5.43
C LEU A 210 18.85 5.57 -5.25
N THR A 211 20.01 4.97 -4.98
CA THR A 211 21.28 5.71 -4.93
C THR A 211 21.68 6.35 -6.27
N THR A 212 21.15 5.83 -7.37
CA THR A 212 21.27 6.38 -8.73
C THR A 212 20.24 7.46 -9.05
N SER A 213 19.25 7.69 -8.19
CA SER A 213 18.26 8.76 -8.35
C SER A 213 18.94 10.13 -8.25
N LYS A 214 18.46 11.09 -9.05
CA LYS A 214 18.89 12.49 -8.97
C LYS A 214 18.55 13.12 -7.61
N ARG A 215 17.57 12.56 -6.89
CA ARG A 215 17.14 13.02 -5.57
C ARG A 215 17.83 12.32 -4.41
N TRP A 216 18.73 11.37 -4.66
CA TRP A 216 19.45 10.67 -3.60
C TRP A 216 20.20 11.64 -2.67
N LYS A 217 21.00 12.53 -3.26
CA LYS A 217 21.81 13.49 -2.49
C LYS A 217 20.94 14.38 -1.61
N GLU A 218 19.88 14.95 -2.17
CA GLU A 218 18.90 15.77 -1.43
C GLU A 218 18.27 14.97 -0.27
N ALA A 219 17.86 13.73 -0.53
CA ALA A 219 17.20 12.89 0.46
C ALA A 219 18.13 12.53 1.63
N VAL A 220 19.42 12.33 1.36
CA VAL A 220 20.45 12.10 2.39
C VAL A 220 20.76 13.38 3.15
N ASP A 221 21.08 14.47 2.44
CA ASP A 221 21.52 15.75 3.05
C ASP A 221 20.44 16.36 3.96
N HIS A 222 19.16 16.07 3.71
CA HIS A 222 18.03 16.61 4.47
C HIS A 222 17.39 15.63 5.47
N ASP A 223 17.99 14.46 5.73
CA ASP A 223 17.43 13.42 6.61
C ASP A 223 16.00 12.99 6.21
N ILE A 224 15.76 12.75 4.91
CA ILE A 224 14.46 12.31 4.39
C ILE A 224 14.29 10.78 4.51
N LEU A 225 15.40 10.06 4.43
CA LEU A 225 15.41 8.60 4.43
C LEU A 225 15.38 8.05 5.86
N ALA A 226 14.77 6.87 6.03
CA ALA A 226 14.89 6.07 7.24
C ALA A 226 16.37 5.80 7.54
N LYS A 227 16.69 5.59 8.82
CA LYS A 227 18.06 5.35 9.28
C LYS A 227 18.25 3.92 9.77
N ASP A 228 19.47 3.41 9.64
CA ASP A 228 19.90 2.17 10.28
C ASP A 228 20.20 2.37 11.77
N SER A 229 20.56 1.29 12.47
CA SER A 229 20.82 1.28 13.92
C SER A 229 21.99 2.15 14.37
N ILE A 230 22.86 2.59 13.45
CA ILE A 230 24.01 3.47 13.75
C ILE A 230 23.81 4.88 13.19
N GLY A 231 22.64 5.19 12.64
CA GLY A 231 22.23 6.52 12.23
C GLY A 231 22.55 6.89 10.77
N ASN A 232 23.04 5.96 9.95
CA ASN A 232 23.24 6.20 8.52
C ASN A 232 21.92 6.05 7.76
N PRO A 233 21.79 6.63 6.55
CA PRO A 233 20.65 6.34 5.68
C PRO A 233 20.52 4.84 5.44
N PHE A 234 19.37 4.27 5.80
CA PHE A 234 19.03 2.88 5.60
C PHE A 234 19.10 2.54 4.12
N ARG A 235 19.84 1.48 3.80
CA ARG A 235 20.05 1.01 2.42
C ARG A 235 19.95 -0.51 2.35
N TYR A 236 19.42 -0.99 1.23
CA TYR A 236 19.46 -2.41 0.90
C TYR A 236 19.48 -2.59 -0.62
N ASP A 237 19.99 -3.73 -1.07
CA ASP A 237 19.93 -4.09 -2.48
C ASP A 237 18.54 -4.66 -2.79
N PHE A 238 17.88 -4.02 -3.77
CA PHE A 238 16.55 -4.39 -4.20
C PHE A 238 16.54 -4.68 -5.70
N TYR A 239 15.45 -5.28 -6.20
CA TYR A 239 15.32 -5.62 -7.62
C TYR A 239 15.56 -4.43 -8.56
N PHE A 240 15.20 -3.22 -8.13
CA PHE A 240 15.36 -1.98 -8.92
C PHE A 240 16.72 -1.30 -8.74
N GLY A 241 17.55 -1.75 -7.78
CA GLY A 241 18.87 -1.18 -7.45
C GLY A 241 19.09 -1.01 -5.95
N ASN A 242 20.24 -0.45 -5.58
CA ASN A 242 20.54 -0.09 -4.19
C ASN A 242 19.64 1.06 -3.75
N THR A 243 18.85 0.85 -2.69
CA THR A 243 17.68 1.68 -2.41
C THR A 243 17.63 2.15 -0.97
N GLY A 244 17.17 3.39 -0.78
CA GLY A 244 16.75 3.93 0.51
C GLY A 244 15.23 4.00 0.61
N LEU A 245 14.73 4.06 1.84
CA LEU A 245 13.30 4.15 2.15
C LEU A 245 12.98 5.55 2.68
N VAL A 246 11.98 6.23 2.11
CA VAL A 246 11.49 7.51 2.63
C VAL A 246 10.84 7.30 4.00
N ASP A 247 11.30 8.01 5.02
CA ASP A 247 10.69 7.95 6.35
C ASP A 247 9.48 8.90 6.43
N ILE A 248 8.32 8.39 6.06
CA ILE A 248 7.04 9.13 6.12
C ILE A 248 6.53 9.38 7.54
N TYR A 249 7.15 8.79 8.58
CA TYR A 249 6.80 9.06 9.97
C TYR A 249 7.62 10.22 10.54
N SER A 250 8.80 10.48 9.98
CA SER A 250 9.52 11.72 10.25
C SER A 250 8.78 12.93 9.66
N PRO A 251 8.72 14.08 10.36
CA PRO A 251 8.15 15.30 9.80
C PRO A 251 8.80 15.74 8.48
N LYS A 252 10.13 15.55 8.36
CA LYS A 252 10.90 15.91 7.16
C LYS A 252 10.55 15.04 5.97
N GLY A 253 10.60 13.70 6.13
CA GLY A 253 10.27 12.76 5.07
C GLY A 253 8.80 12.85 4.64
N LYS A 254 7.87 13.04 5.59
CA LYS A 254 6.47 13.33 5.30
C LYS A 254 6.30 14.60 4.44
N ALA A 255 6.93 15.70 4.83
CA ALA A 255 6.82 16.97 4.11
C ALA A 255 7.43 16.87 2.70
N TRP A 256 8.56 16.19 2.57
CA TRP A 256 9.21 15.93 1.29
C TRP A 256 8.29 15.13 0.35
N PHE A 257 7.74 14.01 0.83
CA PHE A 257 6.86 13.16 0.03
C PHE A 257 5.54 13.87 -0.34
N GLN A 258 5.01 14.71 0.55
CA GLN A 258 3.86 15.57 0.25
C GLN A 258 4.18 16.60 -0.85
N ASN A 259 5.40 17.15 -0.88
CA ASN A 259 5.81 18.09 -1.93
C ASN A 259 5.95 17.40 -3.28
N VAL A 260 6.45 16.16 -3.32
CA VAL A 260 6.42 15.32 -4.53
C VAL A 260 4.99 15.21 -5.08
N TYR A 261 4.00 14.92 -4.24
CA TYR A 261 2.61 14.86 -4.70
C TYR A 261 2.03 16.21 -5.15
N LYS A 262 2.47 17.32 -4.56
CA LYS A 262 2.10 18.67 -5.05
C LYS A 262 2.69 18.95 -6.43
N GLU A 263 3.95 18.58 -6.65
CA GLU A 263 4.62 18.71 -7.95
C GLU A 263 3.88 17.89 -9.01
N MET A 264 3.54 16.63 -8.69
CA MET A 264 2.74 15.76 -9.55
C MET A 264 1.36 16.37 -9.88
N ALA A 265 0.65 16.90 -8.89
CA ALA A 265 -0.62 17.58 -9.13
C ALA A 265 -0.44 18.79 -10.09
N GLY A 266 0.67 19.52 -9.97
CA GLY A 266 1.05 20.60 -10.88
C GLY A 266 1.36 20.16 -12.32
N LEU A 267 1.55 18.87 -12.56
CA LEU A 267 1.65 18.25 -13.90
C LEU A 267 0.28 17.90 -14.51
N GLY A 268 -0.82 18.15 -13.80
CA GLY A 268 -2.17 17.77 -14.23
C GLY A 268 -2.56 16.33 -13.87
N ILE A 269 -1.76 15.66 -13.03
CA ILE A 269 -2.08 14.33 -12.50
C ILE A 269 -3.27 14.44 -11.54
N ALA A 270 -4.30 13.64 -11.81
CA ALA A 270 -5.59 13.68 -11.12
C ALA A 270 -5.71 12.62 -10.01
N GLY A 271 -4.86 11.59 -10.05
CA GLY A 271 -4.75 10.58 -9.00
C GLY A 271 -3.34 10.00 -8.92
N VAL A 272 -3.02 9.40 -7.79
CA VAL A 272 -1.71 8.75 -7.54
C VAL A 272 -1.91 7.25 -7.39
N TRP A 273 -0.96 6.44 -7.83
CA TRP A 273 -0.88 5.02 -7.47
C TRP A 273 0.36 4.80 -6.59
N GLY A 274 0.14 4.51 -5.31
CA GLY A 274 1.23 4.11 -4.41
C GLY A 274 1.48 2.60 -4.48
N ASP A 275 2.65 2.18 -4.97
CA ASP A 275 3.03 0.77 -5.07
C ASP A 275 4.17 0.41 -4.11
N LEU A 276 4.34 -0.90 -3.85
CA LEU A 276 5.40 -1.50 -3.05
C LEU A 276 5.41 -1.07 -1.57
N GLY A 277 4.20 -0.84 -1.03
CA GLY A 277 3.97 -0.40 0.34
C GLY A 277 4.22 -1.46 1.43
N GLU A 278 4.50 -2.71 1.07
CA GLU A 278 4.80 -3.76 2.06
C GLU A 278 6.10 -3.53 2.82
N PRO A 279 6.98 -2.64 2.30
CA PRO A 279 8.29 -2.90 1.70
C PRO A 279 8.87 -4.31 1.82
N LYS A 280 9.26 -4.83 0.67
CA LYS A 280 9.50 -6.26 0.40
C LYS A 280 10.69 -6.89 1.14
N TYR A 281 11.59 -6.12 1.78
CA TYR A 281 12.84 -6.65 2.39
C TYR A 281 13.39 -5.83 3.57
N ILE A 282 12.61 -5.61 4.63
CA ILE A 282 13.14 -5.03 5.87
C ILE A 282 13.56 -6.15 6.83
N HIS A 283 14.85 -6.49 6.87
CA HIS A 283 15.39 -7.41 7.89
C HIS A 283 15.53 -6.69 9.25
N LEU A 284 14.98 -7.30 10.31
CA LEU A 284 14.86 -6.73 11.66
C LEU A 284 16.19 -6.46 12.40
N SER A 285 17.34 -6.94 11.93
CA SER A 285 18.63 -6.70 12.58
C SER A 285 19.10 -5.23 12.52
N TYR A 286 18.40 -4.38 11.77
CA TYR A 286 18.81 -3.00 11.50
C TYR A 286 18.06 -1.93 12.31
N TYR A 287 17.12 -2.31 13.19
CA TYR A 287 16.35 -1.36 14.01
C TYR A 287 16.68 -1.49 15.49
N THR A 288 17.23 -0.41 16.05
CA THR A 288 17.24 -0.14 17.49
C THR A 288 16.40 1.09 17.77
N GLN A 289 15.29 0.92 18.51
CA GLN A 289 14.55 1.95 19.26
C GLN A 289 13.87 3.11 18.51
N GLN A 290 13.24 2.87 17.35
CA GLN A 290 12.07 3.69 16.96
C GLN A 290 11.08 2.83 16.19
N GLU A 291 9.96 2.53 16.86
CA GLU A 291 8.83 1.77 16.32
C GLU A 291 8.15 2.59 15.22
N LEU A 292 8.43 2.29 13.95
CA LEU A 292 7.72 2.89 12.82
C LEU A 292 6.51 1.99 12.49
N PRO A 293 5.27 2.45 12.73
CA PRO A 293 4.08 1.65 12.46
C PRO A 293 3.81 1.62 10.96
N MET A 294 4.34 0.61 10.26
CA MET A 294 4.25 0.43 8.82
C MET A 294 2.81 0.34 8.32
N ARG A 295 2.25 1.47 7.86
CA ARG A 295 0.97 1.55 7.14
C ARG A 295 1.21 2.17 5.76
N PHE A 296 1.48 1.35 4.76
CA PHE A 296 1.18 1.76 3.38
C PHE A 296 -0.05 0.99 2.92
N ILE A 297 -1.01 1.78 2.46
CA ILE A 297 -2.20 1.32 1.76
C ILE A 297 -2.08 1.92 0.36
N ILE A 298 -2.40 1.13 -0.66
CA ILE A 298 -2.64 1.63 -2.02
C ILE A 298 -3.71 2.72 -1.91
N PHE A 299 -3.32 4.00 -1.97
CA PHE A 299 -4.26 5.09 -2.10
C PHE A 299 -4.25 5.57 -3.54
N MET A 300 -5.40 5.47 -4.20
CA MET A 300 -5.77 6.48 -5.19
C MET A 300 -6.12 7.76 -4.43
N VAL A 301 -5.12 8.61 -4.16
CA VAL A 301 -5.38 9.96 -3.66
C VAL A 301 -5.79 10.80 -4.86
N THR A 302 -7.05 11.20 -4.92
CA THR A 302 -7.52 12.10 -5.96
C THR A 302 -7.20 13.54 -5.56
N THR A 303 -6.52 14.29 -6.42
CA THR A 303 -5.94 15.61 -6.09
C THR A 303 -6.97 16.75 -6.07
N GLY A 304 -8.27 16.46 -6.22
CA GLY A 304 -9.35 17.43 -6.21
C GLY A 304 -10.11 17.47 -4.88
N ARG A 305 -10.42 18.69 -4.40
CA ARG A 305 -11.56 18.88 -3.47
C ARG A 305 -12.84 18.46 -4.21
N ALA A 306 -13.68 17.69 -3.54
CA ALA A 306 -15.05 17.44 -3.97
C ALA A 306 -15.83 18.75 -4.12
#